data_AF-A0AAJ1B108-F1
#
_entry.id   AF-A0AAJ1B108-F1
#
_cell.length_a   1.000
_cell.length_b   1.000
_cell.length_c   1.000
_cell.angle_alpha   90.00
_cell.angle_beta   90.00
_cell.angle_gamma   90.00
#
_symmetry.space_group_name_H-M   'P 1'
#
loop_
_entity.id
_entity.type
_entity.pdbx_description
1 polymer ?
#
loop_
_entity_poly.entity_id
_entity_poly.type
_entity_poly.pdbx_seq_one_letter_code
_entity_poly.pdbx_strand_id
1 'polypeptide(L)' 'ARHLGENIMAKREEVDYIDISPKQIVSVATSCIPFLENDDATRALMGANMQRQAVPLLNPHTPFVGTGMEHQAARD' A
#
# COMPACT_ATOMS: atom_id res chain seq x y z
N ALA A 1 17.43 -11.10 -2.17
CA ALA A 1 16.76 -11.89 -1.11
C ALA A 1 16.97 -11.19 0.23
N ARG A 2 16.19 -11.53 1.26
CA ARG A 2 16.38 -11.00 2.61
C ARG A 2 16.75 -12.13 3.56
N HIS A 3 17.87 -12.02 4.27
CA HIS A 3 18.31 -13.03 5.24
C HIS A 3 18.59 -12.33 6.57
N LEU A 4 17.92 -12.76 7.65
CA LEU A 4 18.01 -12.15 8.99
C LEU A 4 17.82 -10.62 9.01
N GLY A 5 16.96 -10.11 8.11
CA GLY A 5 16.65 -8.68 8.02
C GLY A 5 17.54 -7.88 7.08
N GLU A 6 18.67 -8.44 6.63
CA GLU A 6 19.59 -7.80 5.69
C GLU A 6 19.26 -8.14 4.24
N ASN A 7 19.43 -7.15 3.36
CA ASN A 7 19.26 -7.33 1.92
C ASN A 7 20.54 -7.92 1.32
N ILE A 8 20.43 -9.12 0.75
CA ILE A 8 21.55 -9.85 0.16
C ILE A 8 21.28 -10.20 -1.30
N MET A 9 22.35 -10.28 -2.09
CA MET A 9 22.33 -10.94 -3.39
C MET A 9 22.49 -12.45 -3.16
N ALA A 10 21.47 -13.23 -3.53
CA ALA A 10 21.47 -14.68 -3.39
C ALA A 10 21.30 -15.32 -4.77
N LYS A 11 21.86 -16.51 -4.98
CA LYS A 11 21.61 -17.27 -6.21
C LYS A 11 20.19 -17.81 -6.21
N ARG A 12 19.66 -18.11 -7.40
CA ARG A 12 18.27 -18.60 -7.55
C ARG A 12 18.04 -19.89 -6.76
N GLU A 13 19.03 -20.77 -6.67
CA GLU A 13 18.91 -22.05 -5.97
C GLU A 13 18.87 -21.91 -4.44
N GLU A 14 19.24 -20.75 -3.92
CA GLU A 14 19.34 -20.44 -2.48
C GLU A 14 18.11 -19.68 -1.96
N VAL A 15 17.08 -19.49 -2.79
CA VAL A 15 15.85 -18.77 -2.43
C VAL A 15 14.75 -19.75 -2.06
N ASP A 16 14.44 -19.83 -0.77
CA ASP A 16 13.39 -20.72 -0.25
C ASP A 16 11.97 -20.14 -0.45
N TYR A 17 11.82 -18.82 -0.35
CA TYR A 17 10.52 -18.13 -0.37
C TYR A 17 10.59 -16.81 -1.15
N ILE A 18 9.44 -16.37 -1.66
CA ILE A 18 9.26 -15.09 -2.36
C ILE A 18 8.10 -14.29 -1.76
N ASP A 19 8.20 -12.96 -1.79
CA ASP A 19 7.09 -12.08 -1.40
C ASP A 19 5.94 -12.20 -2.40
N ILE A 20 4.70 -12.24 -1.91
CA ILE A 20 3.51 -12.47 -2.75
C ILE A 20 3.05 -11.17 -3.40
N SER A 21 3.06 -10.07 -2.64
CA SER A 21 2.65 -8.76 -3.15
C SER A 21 3.30 -7.59 -2.40
N PRO A 22 3.72 -6.52 -3.11
CA PRO A 22 4.17 -5.28 -2.48
C PRO A 22 3.12 -4.67 -1.53
N LYS A 23 1.83 -4.94 -1.75
CA LYS A 23 0.73 -4.46 -0.91
C LYS A 23 0.74 -5.05 0.51
N GLN A 24 1.43 -6.16 0.76
CA GLN A 24 1.48 -6.80 2.08
C GLN A 24 2.25 -5.98 3.13
N ILE A 25 3.13 -5.07 2.68
CA ILE A 25 4.02 -4.31 3.56
C ILE A 25 3.33 -3.02 4.05
N VAL A 26 2.25 -2.60 3.39
CA VAL A 26 1.57 -1.32 3.63
C VAL A 26 0.18 -1.52 4.23
N SER A 27 -0.28 -0.53 5.01
CA SER A 27 -1.62 -0.57 5.59
C SER A 27 -2.71 -0.47 4.52
N VAL A 28 -3.94 -0.87 4.84
CA VAL A 28 -5.09 -0.75 3.92
C VAL A 28 -5.27 0.70 3.46
N ALA A 29 -5.20 1.67 4.38
CA ALA A 29 -5.32 3.09 4.05
C ALA A 29 -4.17 3.58 3.15
N THR A 30 -2.93 3.20 3.45
CA THR A 30 -1.77 3.55 2.61
C THR A 30 -1.87 2.91 1.22
N SER A 31 -2.45 1.72 1.12
CA SER A 31 -2.65 1.02 -0.16
C SER A 31 -3.67 1.70 -1.08
N CYS A 32 -4.51 2.60 -0.55
CA CYS A 32 -5.44 3.43 -1.30
C CYS A 32 -4.81 4.74 -1.84
N ILE A 33 -3.51 4.98 -1.60
CA ILE A 33 -2.80 6.14 -2.12
C ILE A 33 -2.22 5.80 -3.51
N PRO A 34 -2.64 6.48 -4.60
CA PRO A 34 -2.09 6.25 -5.93
C PRO A 34 -0.64 6.75 -6.00
N PHE A 35 0.20 6.09 -6.80
CA PHE A 35 1.59 6.49 -7.06
C PHE A 35 2.47 6.61 -5.82
N LEU A 36 2.19 5.81 -4.78
CA LEU A 36 2.86 5.83 -3.48
C LEU A 36 4.39 5.76 -3.58
N GLU A 37 4.92 5.08 -4.59
CA GLU A 37 6.36 4.98 -4.87
C GLU A 37 7.04 6.32 -5.17
N ASN A 38 6.27 7.35 -5.49
CA ASN A 38 6.75 8.71 -5.77
C ASN A 38 6.62 9.65 -4.56
N ASP A 39 6.06 9.15 -3.46
CA ASP A 39 5.82 9.91 -2.23
C ASP A 39 6.86 9.56 -1.16
N ASP A 40 7.33 10.55 -0.42
CA ASP A 40 8.12 10.28 0.77
C ASP A 40 7.24 9.69 1.89
N ALA A 41 7.87 8.96 2.81
CA ALA A 41 7.17 8.25 3.88
C ALA A 41 6.34 9.17 4.80
N THR A 42 6.78 10.41 5.02
CA THR A 42 6.07 11.35 5.90
C THR A 42 4.81 11.84 5.23
N ARG A 43 4.87 12.17 3.94
CA ARG A 43 3.70 12.58 3.16
C ARG A 43 2.69 11.44 2.99
N ALA A 44 3.18 10.23 2.72
CA ALA A 44 2.33 9.04 2.66
C ALA A 44 1.61 8.78 4.00
N LEU A 45 2.30 8.97 5.13
CA LEU A 45 1.70 8.86 6.46
C LEU A 45 0.62 9.91 6.69
N MET A 46 0.86 11.16 6.28
CA MET A 46 -0.15 12.22 6.34
C MET A 46 -1.37 11.86 5.48
N GLY A 47 -1.17 11.40 4.25
CA GLY A 47 -2.24 10.98 3.35
C GLY A 47 -3.11 9.86 3.94
N ALA A 48 -2.48 8.84 4.51
CA ALA A 48 -3.19 7.74 5.16
C ALA A 48 -3.99 8.20 6.41
N ASN A 49 -3.49 9.20 7.14
CA ASN A 49 -4.20 9.77 8.29
C ASN A 49 -5.35 10.68 7.86
N MET A 50 -5.17 11.45 6.79
CA MET A 50 -6.21 12.31 6.22
C MET A 50 -7.42 11.50 5.74
N GLN A 51 -7.21 10.32 5.13
CA GLN A 51 -8.31 9.44 4.72
C GLN A 51 -9.22 9.04 5.90
N ARG A 52 -8.66 8.84 7.10
CA ARG A 52 -9.45 8.50 8.31
C ARG A 52 -10.22 9.67 8.91
N GLN A 53 -9.91 10.89 8.47
CA GLN A 53 -10.59 12.12 8.88
C GLN A 53 -11.64 12.57 7.84
N ALA A 54 -11.76 11.85 6.72
CA ALA A 54 -12.73 12.17 5.68
C ALA A 54 -14.17 12.06 6.20
N VAL A 55 -15.00 13.03 5.86
CA VAL A 55 -16.41 13.07 6.23
C VAL A 55 -17.26 12.56 5.06
N PRO A 56 -18.26 11.68 5.31
CA PRO A 56 -19.16 11.21 4.26
C PRO A 56 -19.93 12.35 3.58
N LEU A 57 -20.00 12.31 2.25
CA LEU A 57 -20.76 13.27 1.44
C LEU A 57 -22.15 12.71 1.08
N LEU A 58 -23.12 13.59 0.82
CA LEU A 58 -24.46 13.19 0.36
C LEU A 58 -24.44 12.45 -0.99
N ASN A 59 -23.49 12.81 -1.87
CA ASN A 59 -23.28 12.18 -3.17
C ASN A 59 -21.79 11.86 -3.36
N PRO A 60 -21.30 10.73 -2.83
CA PRO A 60 -19.89 10.35 -2.92
C PRO A 60 -19.53 9.91 -4.33
N HIS A 61 -18.32 10.25 -4.78
CA HIS A 61 -17.77 9.83 -6.06
C HIS A 61 -16.45 9.11 -5.84
N THR A 62 -16.19 8.09 -6.65
CA THR A 62 -14.91 7.38 -6.64
C THR A 62 -13.83 8.24 -7.28
N PRO A 63 -12.55 8.08 -6.88
CA PRO A 63 -11.45 8.74 -7.58
C PRO A 63 -11.36 8.24 -9.02
N PHE A 64 -11.03 9.14 -9.96
CA PHE A 64 -10.81 8.76 -11.36
C PHE A 64 -9.58 7.86 -11.55
N VAL A 65 -8.59 7.99 -10.66
CA VAL A 65 -7.40 7.13 -10.60
C VAL A 65 -7.41 6.44 -9.24
N GLY A 66 -7.70 5.14 -9.24
CA GLY A 66 -7.73 4.29 -8.04
C GLY A 66 -6.60 3.26 -8.03
N THR A 67 -6.46 2.58 -6.90
CA THR A 67 -5.43 1.56 -6.62
C THR A 67 -5.96 0.12 -6.72
N GLY A 68 -7.28 -0.01 -6.83
CA GLY A 68 -8.01 -1.28 -6.82
C GLY A 68 -8.29 -1.82 -5.41
N MET A 69 -7.80 -1.16 -4.35
CA MET A 69 -8.08 -1.53 -2.96
C MET A 69 -9.41 -0.98 -2.46
N GLU A 70 -9.95 0.04 -3.12
CA GLU A 70 -11.12 0.80 -2.66
C GLU A 70 -12.35 -0.09 -2.52
N HIS A 71 -12.58 -0.99 -3.48
CA HIS A 71 -13.71 -1.91 -3.44
C HIS A 71 -13.59 -2.91 -2.27
N GLN A 72 -12.39 -3.46 -2.06
CA GLN A 72 -12.18 -4.41 -0.98
C GLN A 72 -12.31 -3.73 0.39
N ALA A 73 -11.70 -2.55 0.54
CA ALA A 73 -11.78 -1.76 1.77
C ALA A 73 -13.19 -1.25 2.11
N ALA A 74 -14.06 -1.07 1.11
CA ALA A 74 -15.46 -0.69 1.33
C ALA A 74 -16.38 -1.88 1.61
N ARG A 75 -15.98 -3.08 1.19
CA ARG A 75 -16.75 -4.32 1.36
C ARG A 75 -16.47 -4.99 2.70
N ASP A 76 -15.21 -5.02 3.10
CA ASP A 76 -14.72 -5.66 4.34
C ASP A 76 -14.87 -4.70 5.54
#